data_AF-A0A7C5Z6E5-F1
#
_entry.id   AF-A0A7C5Z6E5-F1
#
_cell.length_a   1.000
_cell.length_b   1.000
_cell.length_c   1.000
_cell.angle_alpha   90.00
_cell.angle_beta   90.00
_cell.angle_gamma   90.00
#
_symmetry.space_group_name_H-M   'P 1'
#
loop_
_entity.id
_entity.type
_entity.pdbx_description
1 polymer ?
#
loop_
_entity_poly.entity_id
_entity_poly.type
_entity_poly.pdbx_seq_one_letter_code
_entity_poly.pdbx_strand_id
1 'polypeptide(L)'
;MKNESMDRSEEGWMKTRYRWILICAVVLNPFYAESTIRINEIMYDPFSGWDEWVEIINEGTDVQNLRGWTLNDATGRQALISARDVVIKPGDYLVLAPSVHSCDGYPWAISVLGIDRFPRLNNDADCVVLKNGLGECVDSVSYKKEWGGGRGISLERIGFSSFSKSENWGGSTHTMGATPGRLNSISGPVSEAGLNVTITPNPFSPDGDGQDDRSFITVTSPWRRSVLRVRIFSIRGRLVRTLAGGSDSGPSSRFEWDGLDDQSRPSAIGIYVVYAEACGPGNAILKKRVTLVLAGRL
;
A
#
# COMPACT_ATOMS: atom_id res chain seq x y z
N MET A 1 -0.62 -95.33 -7.89
CA MET A 1 -0.66 -94.01 -7.22
C MET A 1 -0.50 -92.93 -8.30
N LYS A 2 -1.53 -92.10 -8.42
CA LYS A 2 -1.72 -90.78 -9.10
C LYS A 2 -0.71 -90.22 -10.14
N ASN A 3 -1.29 -89.93 -11.32
CA ASN A 3 -1.30 -88.70 -12.16
C ASN A 3 -0.02 -88.03 -12.73
N GLU A 4 -0.02 -87.90 -14.08
CA GLU A 4 -0.05 -86.66 -14.91
C GLU A 4 0.55 -85.35 -14.32
N SER A 5 1.26 -84.44 -15.01
CA SER A 5 1.39 -84.03 -16.42
C SER A 5 2.39 -82.85 -16.57
N MET A 6 2.77 -82.51 -17.82
CA MET A 6 3.19 -81.17 -18.35
C MET A 6 4.56 -80.57 -17.89
N ASP A 7 5.30 -79.70 -18.62
CA ASP A 7 4.92 -78.66 -19.60
C ASP A 7 6.14 -78.18 -20.46
N ARG A 8 5.84 -77.46 -21.55
CA ARG A 8 6.72 -76.81 -22.55
C ARG A 8 7.08 -75.35 -22.20
N SER A 9 8.11 -74.88 -22.92
CA SER A 9 8.29 -73.54 -23.51
C SER A 9 9.07 -72.46 -22.72
N GLU A 10 10.35 -72.32 -23.10
CA GLU A 10 11.10 -71.06 -23.06
C GLU A 10 11.56 -70.76 -24.49
N GLU A 11 11.21 -69.60 -25.06
CA GLU A 11 11.99 -68.95 -26.11
C GLU A 11 11.47 -67.52 -26.36
N GLY A 12 12.34 -66.53 -26.12
CA GLY A 12 12.06 -65.10 -26.20
C GLY A 12 12.19 -64.53 -27.61
N TRP A 13 11.31 -63.58 -27.94
CA TRP A 13 11.25 -62.94 -29.26
C TRP A 13 11.41 -61.40 -29.19
N MET A 14 12.39 -60.93 -29.99
CA MET A 14 12.45 -59.73 -30.84
C MET A 14 12.35 -58.29 -30.27
N LYS A 15 13.51 -57.62 -30.33
CA LYS A 15 13.66 -56.14 -30.42
C LYS A 15 13.39 -55.66 -31.84
N THR A 16 12.76 -54.48 -32.01
CA THR A 16 13.35 -53.26 -32.64
C THR A 16 12.31 -52.32 -33.33
N ARG A 17 12.12 -51.14 -32.70
CA ARG A 17 11.93 -49.76 -33.22
C ARG A 17 10.59 -49.33 -33.85
N TYR A 18 9.77 -48.68 -33.03
CA TYR A 18 8.85 -47.62 -33.47
C TYR A 18 9.53 -46.24 -33.36
N ARG A 19 9.49 -45.47 -34.46
CA ARG A 19 9.83 -44.05 -34.53
C ARG A 19 8.73 -43.24 -33.83
N TRP A 20 9.09 -42.46 -32.82
CA TRP A 20 8.19 -41.47 -32.23
C TRP A 20 8.40 -40.12 -32.93
N ILE A 21 7.37 -39.66 -33.64
CA ILE A 21 7.27 -38.25 -34.04
C ILE A 21 6.80 -37.51 -32.79
N LEU A 22 7.68 -36.69 -32.19
CA LEU A 22 7.26 -35.71 -31.19
C LEU A 22 6.42 -34.65 -31.91
N ILE A 23 5.10 -34.70 -31.74
CA ILE A 23 4.28 -33.52 -31.91
C ILE A 23 4.53 -32.68 -30.65
N CYS A 24 5.35 -31.64 -30.78
CA CYS A 24 5.37 -30.55 -29.81
C CYS A 24 3.98 -29.93 -29.83
N ALA A 25 3.12 -30.32 -28.89
CA ALA A 25 1.98 -29.50 -28.52
C ALA A 25 2.57 -28.16 -28.06
N VAL A 26 2.43 -27.14 -28.90
CA VAL A 26 2.51 -25.76 -28.44
C VAL A 26 1.35 -25.63 -27.47
N VAL A 27 1.64 -25.79 -26.19
CA VAL A 27 0.77 -25.28 -25.14
C VAL A 27 0.81 -23.78 -25.35
N LEU A 28 -0.15 -23.27 -26.11
CA LEU A 28 -0.54 -21.88 -26.03
C LEU A 28 -0.96 -21.72 -24.57
N ASN A 29 -0.07 -21.22 -23.71
CA ASN A 29 -0.51 -20.60 -22.48
C ASN A 29 -1.52 -19.56 -22.95
N PRO A 30 -2.83 -19.69 -22.65
CA PRO A 30 -3.68 -18.53 -22.78
C PRO A 30 -2.98 -17.47 -21.95
N PHE A 31 -2.65 -16.35 -22.59
CA PHE A 31 -2.34 -15.13 -21.89
C PHE A 31 -3.61 -14.84 -21.09
N TYR A 32 -3.73 -15.40 -19.88
CA TYR A 32 -4.72 -14.96 -18.93
C TYR A 32 -4.40 -13.49 -18.79
N ALA A 33 -5.26 -12.62 -19.32
CA ALA A 33 -5.15 -11.20 -19.04
C ALA A 33 -5.12 -11.14 -17.52
N GLU A 34 -3.96 -10.77 -16.95
CA GLU A 34 -3.86 -10.61 -15.51
C GLU A 34 -4.99 -9.67 -15.12
N SER A 35 -5.88 -10.15 -14.25
CA SER A 35 -7.02 -9.35 -13.84
C SER A 35 -6.51 -8.03 -13.28
N THR A 36 -7.13 -6.95 -13.72
CA THR A 36 -6.70 -5.59 -13.42
C THR A 36 -7.14 -5.11 -12.05
N ILE A 37 -7.99 -5.88 -11.38
CA ILE A 37 -8.39 -5.60 -10.00
C ILE A 37 -7.33 -6.17 -9.06
N ARG A 38 -6.73 -5.32 -8.24
CA ARG A 38 -5.72 -5.68 -7.25
C ARG A 38 -6.15 -5.32 -5.85
N ILE A 39 -5.73 -6.11 -4.87
CA ILE A 39 -5.79 -5.74 -3.46
C ILE A 39 -4.78 -4.61 -3.23
N ASN A 40 -5.19 -3.47 -2.71
CA ASN A 40 -4.38 -2.26 -2.62
C ASN A 40 -3.94 -1.92 -1.18
N GLU A 41 -4.83 -2.09 -0.21
CA GLU A 41 -4.60 -1.72 1.18
C GLU A 41 -5.41 -2.64 2.12
N ILE A 42 -4.86 -3.00 3.28
CA ILE A 42 -5.48 -3.95 4.22
C ILE A 42 -5.39 -3.38 5.65
N MET A 43 -6.52 -3.14 6.29
CA MET A 43 -6.60 -2.83 7.73
C MET A 43 -6.94 -4.12 8.50
N TYR A 44 -5.90 -4.80 8.98
CA TYR A 44 -6.04 -6.08 9.69
C TYR A 44 -6.01 -5.97 11.22
N ASP A 45 -5.59 -4.83 11.79
CA ASP A 45 -5.52 -4.60 13.24
C ASP A 45 -6.03 -3.18 13.55
N PRO A 46 -7.32 -2.90 13.36
CA PRO A 46 -7.87 -1.56 13.62
C PRO A 46 -7.82 -1.21 15.12
N PHE A 47 -8.05 0.07 15.45
CA PHE A 47 -8.30 0.47 16.84
C PHE A 47 -9.57 -0.22 17.37
N SER A 48 -9.68 -0.33 18.69
CA SER A 48 -10.90 -0.90 19.29
C SER A 48 -12.12 -0.06 18.89
N GLY A 49 -13.17 -0.73 18.40
CA GLY A 49 -14.39 -0.09 17.90
C GLY A 49 -14.34 0.34 16.44
N TRP A 50 -13.24 0.08 15.73
CA TRP A 50 -13.10 0.27 14.29
C TRP A 50 -13.11 -1.09 13.59
N ASP A 51 -13.56 -1.10 12.33
CA ASP A 51 -13.69 -2.33 11.54
C ASP A 51 -12.42 -2.67 10.77
N GLU A 52 -12.21 -3.96 10.53
CA GLU A 52 -11.26 -4.46 9.53
C GLU A 52 -11.81 -4.20 8.12
N TRP A 53 -10.93 -3.98 7.16
CA TRP A 53 -11.32 -3.77 5.77
C TRP A 53 -10.21 -4.10 4.80
N VAL A 54 -10.60 -4.36 3.54
CA VAL A 54 -9.69 -4.58 2.41
C VAL A 54 -10.08 -3.62 1.30
N GLU A 55 -9.13 -2.85 0.81
CA GLU A 55 -9.30 -2.03 -0.37
C GLU A 55 -8.83 -2.75 -1.62
N ILE A 56 -9.57 -2.56 -2.71
CA ILE A 56 -9.18 -2.95 -4.06
C ILE A 56 -9.08 -1.73 -4.97
N ILE A 57 -8.24 -1.82 -5.99
CA ILE A 57 -8.08 -0.81 -7.05
C ILE A 57 -8.28 -1.48 -8.41
N ASN A 58 -8.88 -0.76 -9.36
CA ASN A 58 -8.87 -1.14 -10.76
C ASN A 58 -7.72 -0.47 -11.50
N GLU A 59 -6.64 -1.20 -11.75
CA GLU A 59 -5.49 -0.73 -12.53
C GLU A 59 -5.67 -0.81 -14.05
N GLY A 60 -6.82 -1.33 -14.47
CA GLY A 60 -7.11 -1.60 -15.87
C GLY A 60 -7.53 -0.36 -16.60
N THR A 61 -7.68 -0.50 -17.91
CA THR A 61 -8.29 0.52 -18.77
C THR A 61 -9.80 0.35 -18.92
N ASP A 62 -10.34 -0.78 -18.46
CA ASP A 62 -11.74 -1.15 -18.61
C ASP A 62 -12.50 -1.09 -17.29
N VAL A 63 -13.78 -0.78 -17.40
CA VAL A 63 -14.73 -0.83 -16.28
C VAL A 63 -14.98 -2.28 -15.88
N GLN A 64 -14.88 -2.60 -14.58
CA GLN A 64 -15.11 -3.95 -14.07
C GLN A 64 -16.38 -4.03 -13.23
N ASN A 65 -17.17 -5.08 -13.45
CA ASN A 65 -18.33 -5.40 -12.62
C ASN A 65 -17.99 -6.55 -11.65
N LEU A 66 -18.15 -6.29 -10.36
CA LEU A 66 -17.80 -7.18 -9.26
C LEU A 66 -18.96 -8.11 -8.84
N ARG A 67 -20.05 -8.14 -9.60
CA ARG A 67 -21.16 -9.06 -9.36
C ARG A 67 -20.67 -10.51 -9.33
N GLY A 68 -20.98 -11.22 -8.24
CA GLY A 68 -20.58 -12.62 -8.05
C GLY A 68 -19.14 -12.82 -7.58
N TRP A 69 -18.33 -11.77 -7.46
CA TRP A 69 -16.96 -11.88 -6.94
C TRP A 69 -16.96 -12.18 -5.45
N THR A 70 -15.88 -12.79 -4.96
CA THR A 70 -15.73 -13.12 -3.54
C THR A 70 -14.42 -12.65 -2.93
N LEU A 71 -14.51 -12.17 -1.69
CA LEU A 71 -13.37 -11.95 -0.81
C LEU A 71 -13.26 -13.17 0.11
N ASN A 72 -12.07 -13.76 0.20
CA ASN A 72 -11.86 -15.02 0.92
C ASN A 72 -10.63 -14.91 1.81
N ASP A 73 -10.61 -15.69 2.88
CA ASP A 73 -9.44 -15.91 3.73
C ASP A 73 -8.65 -17.15 3.29
N ALA A 74 -7.56 -17.45 4.01
CA ALA A 74 -6.76 -18.66 3.80
C ALA A 74 -7.53 -19.97 4.00
N THR A 75 -8.67 -19.94 4.73
CA THR A 75 -9.50 -21.12 5.01
C THR A 75 -10.44 -21.45 3.84
N GLY A 76 -10.55 -20.57 2.86
CA GLY A 76 -11.41 -20.74 1.67
C GLY A 76 -12.87 -20.37 1.91
N ARG A 77 -13.19 -19.76 3.06
CA ARG A 77 -14.54 -19.25 3.33
C ARG A 77 -14.84 -18.08 2.39
N GLN A 78 -15.91 -18.19 1.63
CA GLN A 78 -16.29 -17.19 0.64
C GLN A 78 -17.21 -16.13 1.23
N ALA A 79 -16.80 -14.86 1.16
CA ALA A 79 -17.67 -13.71 1.37
C ALA A 79 -18.04 -13.13 -0.01
N LEU A 80 -19.32 -13.20 -0.36
CA LEU A 80 -19.83 -12.63 -1.62
C LEU A 80 -19.74 -11.10 -1.54
N ILE A 81 -19.06 -10.48 -2.49
CA ILE A 81 -18.94 -9.02 -2.57
C ILE A 81 -20.31 -8.40 -2.88
N SER A 82 -20.99 -8.89 -3.91
CA SER A 82 -22.36 -8.47 -4.22
C SER A 82 -23.08 -9.45 -5.14
N ALA A 83 -24.38 -9.64 -4.91
CA ALA A 83 -25.28 -10.32 -5.85
C ALA A 83 -25.80 -9.39 -6.96
N ARG A 84 -25.62 -8.08 -6.80
CA ARG A 84 -26.03 -7.02 -7.73
C ARG A 84 -24.82 -6.47 -8.46
N ASP A 85 -25.07 -5.70 -9.52
CA ASP A 85 -24.00 -5.01 -10.24
C ASP A 85 -23.33 -3.99 -9.33
N VAL A 86 -22.01 -4.11 -9.22
CA VAL A 86 -21.12 -3.17 -8.52
C VAL A 86 -19.98 -2.88 -9.46
N VAL A 87 -19.82 -1.62 -9.81
CA VAL A 87 -18.93 -1.22 -10.88
C VAL A 87 -17.76 -0.42 -10.32
N ILE A 88 -16.54 -0.78 -10.71
CA ILE A 88 -15.32 -0.04 -10.41
C ILE A 88 -14.68 0.44 -11.73
N LYS A 89 -14.49 1.75 -11.86
CA LYS A 89 -13.91 2.33 -13.09
C LYS A 89 -12.38 2.26 -13.06
N PRO A 90 -11.71 2.41 -14.21
CA PRO A 90 -10.26 2.58 -14.27
C PRO A 90 -9.74 3.63 -13.27
N GLY A 91 -8.77 3.26 -12.45
CA GLY A 91 -8.14 4.10 -11.43
C GLY A 91 -8.95 4.33 -10.15
N ASP A 92 -10.20 3.84 -10.07
CA ASP A 92 -11.02 3.96 -8.87
C ASP A 92 -10.60 2.92 -7.82
N TYR A 93 -10.82 3.29 -6.56
CA TYR A 93 -10.63 2.46 -5.37
C TYR A 93 -12.01 2.07 -4.80
N LEU A 94 -12.10 0.87 -4.23
CA LEU A 94 -13.28 0.41 -3.51
C LEU A 94 -12.86 -0.29 -2.22
N VAL A 95 -13.36 0.19 -1.08
CA VAL A 95 -13.17 -0.48 0.21
C VAL A 95 -14.27 -1.53 0.40
N LEU A 96 -13.86 -2.75 0.69
CA LEU A 96 -14.71 -3.85 1.12
C LEU A 96 -14.61 -3.96 2.64
N ALA A 97 -15.75 -3.89 3.34
CA ALA A 97 -15.78 -3.87 4.80
C ALA A 97 -17.07 -4.50 5.36
N PRO A 98 -17.19 -4.74 6.68
CA PRO A 98 -18.43 -5.19 7.30
C PRO A 98 -19.61 -4.21 7.15
N SER A 99 -19.34 -2.91 7.01
CA SER A 99 -20.35 -1.86 6.94
C SER A 99 -19.94 -0.76 5.96
N VAL A 100 -20.91 -0.03 5.41
CA VAL A 100 -20.65 1.20 4.64
C VAL A 100 -20.05 2.32 5.51
N HIS A 101 -20.15 2.21 6.83
CA HIS A 101 -19.63 3.16 7.82
C HIS A 101 -18.23 2.82 8.35
N SER A 102 -17.64 1.70 7.91
CA SER A 102 -16.36 1.19 8.44
C SER A 102 -15.18 2.16 8.29
N CYS A 103 -15.31 3.18 7.43
CA CYS A 103 -14.29 4.20 7.17
C CYS A 103 -14.73 5.64 7.53
N ASP A 104 -15.80 5.83 8.31
CA ASP A 104 -16.32 7.18 8.66
C ASP A 104 -15.30 8.06 9.44
N GLY A 105 -14.27 7.43 10.02
CA GLY A 105 -13.19 8.14 10.69
C GLY A 105 -12.17 8.82 9.78
N TYR A 106 -12.26 8.65 8.45
CA TYR A 106 -11.40 9.31 7.48
C TYR A 106 -12.14 10.50 6.83
N PRO A 107 -11.57 11.72 6.84
CA PRO A 107 -12.31 12.96 6.53
C PRO A 107 -12.56 13.20 5.04
N TRP A 108 -12.20 12.25 4.16
CA TRP A 108 -12.37 12.38 2.72
C TRP A 108 -13.46 11.43 2.19
N ALA A 109 -13.96 11.71 0.99
CA ALA A 109 -14.94 10.84 0.35
C ALA A 109 -14.29 9.50 -0.04
N ILE A 110 -14.89 8.39 0.42
CA ILE A 110 -14.43 7.02 0.20
C ILE A 110 -15.60 6.23 -0.38
N SER A 111 -15.33 5.39 -1.39
CA SER A 111 -16.29 4.39 -1.83
C SER A 111 -16.15 3.16 -0.93
N VAL A 112 -17.15 2.91 -0.08
CA VAL A 112 -17.19 1.76 0.83
C VAL A 112 -18.37 0.88 0.46
N LEU A 113 -18.11 -0.42 0.27
CA LEU A 113 -19.12 -1.44 0.12
C LEU A 113 -19.14 -2.33 1.36
N GLY A 114 -20.26 -2.30 2.07
CA GLY A 114 -20.55 -3.28 3.12
C GLY A 114 -20.81 -4.65 2.49
N ILE A 115 -20.01 -5.65 2.85
CA ILE A 115 -20.19 -7.03 2.40
C ILE A 115 -20.64 -7.92 3.56
N ASP A 116 -21.64 -8.75 3.29
CA ASP A 116 -22.12 -9.72 4.27
C ASP A 116 -21.03 -10.75 4.55
N ARG A 117 -20.84 -11.09 5.84
CA ARG A 117 -19.88 -12.10 6.31
C ARG A 117 -18.42 -11.78 5.92
N PHE A 118 -18.03 -10.50 5.96
CA PHE A 118 -16.64 -10.07 5.82
C PHE A 118 -15.70 -11.00 6.65
N PRO A 119 -14.60 -11.50 6.05
CA PRO A 119 -13.70 -12.43 6.73
C PRO A 119 -12.97 -11.73 7.88
N ARG A 120 -12.86 -12.39 9.03
CA ARG A 120 -12.05 -11.89 10.13
C ARG A 120 -10.58 -12.06 9.79
N LEU A 121 -9.84 -10.97 9.73
CA LEU A 121 -8.42 -10.96 9.39
C LEU A 121 -7.57 -11.23 10.63
N ASN A 122 -6.55 -12.08 10.51
CA ASN A 122 -5.65 -12.36 11.64
C ASN A 122 -4.52 -11.31 11.74
N ASN A 123 -4.23 -10.85 12.96
CA ASN A 123 -3.28 -9.75 13.18
C ASN A 123 -1.80 -10.14 12.98
N ASP A 124 -1.47 -11.42 13.06
CA ASP A 124 -0.09 -11.90 12.92
C ASP A 124 0.24 -12.30 11.47
N ALA A 125 -0.64 -13.07 10.82
CA ALA A 125 -0.55 -13.43 9.41
C ALA A 125 -1.89 -13.94 8.90
N ASP A 126 -2.24 -13.60 7.65
CA ASP A 126 -3.40 -14.15 6.96
C ASP A 126 -3.21 -14.11 5.44
N CYS A 127 -4.14 -14.70 4.70
CA CYS A 127 -4.20 -14.60 3.25
C CYS A 127 -5.53 -14.02 2.80
N VAL A 128 -5.49 -12.83 2.19
CA VAL A 128 -6.64 -12.24 1.51
C VAL A 128 -6.64 -12.72 0.06
N VAL A 129 -7.73 -13.32 -0.39
CA VAL A 129 -7.87 -13.86 -1.75
C VAL A 129 -9.10 -13.26 -2.41
N LEU A 130 -8.91 -12.58 -3.53
CA LEU A 130 -9.97 -12.04 -4.36
C LEU A 130 -10.25 -12.99 -5.53
N LYS A 131 -11.51 -13.39 -5.70
CA LYS A 131 -11.95 -14.25 -6.81
C LYS A 131 -13.02 -13.57 -7.64
N ASN A 132 -12.99 -13.80 -8.95
CA ASN A 132 -14.04 -13.32 -9.86
C ASN A 132 -15.32 -14.17 -9.77
N GLY A 133 -16.36 -13.77 -10.52
CA GLY A 133 -17.64 -14.50 -10.58
C GLY A 133 -17.57 -15.92 -11.16
N LEU A 134 -16.45 -16.31 -11.77
CA LEU A 134 -16.17 -17.69 -12.23
C LEU A 134 -15.43 -18.51 -11.17
N GLY A 135 -15.06 -17.92 -10.03
CA GLY A 135 -14.30 -18.55 -8.96
C GLY A 135 -12.79 -18.55 -9.18
N GLU A 136 -12.29 -17.88 -10.22
CA GLU A 136 -10.86 -17.78 -10.54
C GLU A 136 -10.19 -16.78 -9.59
N CYS A 137 -8.99 -17.12 -9.10
CA CYS A 137 -8.19 -16.20 -8.29
C CYS A 137 -7.71 -15.03 -9.16
N VAL A 138 -8.14 -13.83 -8.79
CA VAL A 138 -7.77 -12.58 -9.46
C VAL A 138 -6.53 -11.97 -8.82
N ASP A 139 -6.50 -11.91 -7.50
CA ASP A 139 -5.36 -11.44 -6.73
C ASP A 139 -5.35 -12.10 -5.35
N SER A 140 -4.16 -12.18 -4.75
CA SER A 140 -4.01 -12.67 -3.39
C SER A 140 -2.82 -12.05 -2.68
N VAL A 141 -2.96 -11.87 -1.37
CA VAL A 141 -1.95 -11.29 -0.49
C VAL A 141 -1.87 -12.12 0.78
N SER A 142 -0.79 -12.90 0.91
CA SER A 142 -0.42 -13.59 2.15
C SER A 142 0.47 -12.69 2.98
N TYR A 143 -0.13 -11.82 3.80
CA TYR A 143 0.62 -10.86 4.60
C TYR A 143 1.11 -11.48 5.91
N LYS A 144 2.14 -10.85 6.48
CA LYS A 144 2.55 -11.07 7.86
C LYS A 144 2.78 -9.72 8.52
N LYS A 145 2.62 -9.67 9.84
CA LYS A 145 2.82 -8.46 10.64
C LYS A 145 4.20 -7.82 10.43
N GLU A 146 5.23 -8.61 10.10
CA GLU A 146 6.57 -8.08 9.82
C GLU A 146 6.66 -7.23 8.54
N TRP A 147 5.66 -7.29 7.65
CA TRP A 147 5.61 -6.44 6.46
C TRP A 147 5.29 -4.98 6.84
N GLY A 148 4.72 -4.79 8.03
CA GLY A 148 4.26 -3.52 8.59
C GLY A 148 2.76 -3.52 8.78
N GLY A 149 2.19 -2.34 9.06
CA GLY A 149 0.82 -2.21 9.53
C GLY A 149 0.78 -2.32 11.06
N GLY A 150 -0.31 -2.83 11.60
CA GLY A 150 -0.50 -3.06 13.03
C GLY A 150 -1.62 -2.18 13.58
N ARG A 151 -1.65 -2.02 14.90
CA ARG A 151 -2.76 -1.34 15.58
C ARG A 151 -3.02 0.07 15.01
N GLY A 152 -4.13 0.22 14.30
CA GLY A 152 -4.56 1.46 13.65
C GLY A 152 -3.73 1.87 12.42
N ILE A 153 -2.85 1.00 11.92
CA ILE A 153 -2.00 1.23 10.76
C ILE A 153 -2.29 0.17 9.71
N SER A 154 -2.77 0.58 8.54
CA SER A 154 -3.02 -0.32 7.42
C SER A 154 -1.73 -0.81 6.77
N LEU A 155 -1.81 -1.95 6.11
CA LEU A 155 -0.79 -2.47 5.21
C LEU A 155 -1.10 -1.99 3.79
N GLU A 156 -0.24 -1.14 3.23
CA GLU A 156 -0.38 -0.54 1.91
C GLU A 156 0.49 -1.26 0.88
N ARG A 157 0.01 -1.36 -0.36
CA ARG A 157 0.81 -1.77 -1.52
C ARG A 157 1.70 -0.61 -1.97
N ILE A 158 2.93 -0.93 -2.34
CA ILE A 158 3.93 0.04 -2.78
C ILE A 158 3.79 0.39 -4.27
N GLY A 159 3.56 -0.62 -5.10
CA GLY A 159 3.36 -0.45 -6.54
C GLY A 159 2.93 -1.75 -7.20
N PHE A 160 2.86 -1.73 -8.53
CA PHE A 160 2.18 -2.79 -9.28
C PHE A 160 3.11 -3.56 -10.24
N SER A 161 4.38 -3.15 -10.29
CA SER A 161 5.42 -3.76 -11.14
C SER A 161 6.06 -5.03 -10.56
N SER A 162 5.72 -5.42 -9.33
CA SER A 162 6.28 -6.59 -8.65
C SER A 162 5.18 -7.44 -8.00
N PHE A 163 5.24 -8.75 -8.24
CA PHE A 163 4.34 -9.75 -7.63
C PHE A 163 4.39 -9.71 -6.09
N SER A 164 3.28 -10.10 -5.44
CA SER A 164 2.97 -10.07 -4.00
C SER A 164 4.05 -10.70 -3.10
N LYS A 165 5.15 -9.97 -2.86
CA LYS A 165 6.18 -10.25 -1.86
C LYS A 165 6.23 -9.13 -0.84
N SER A 166 6.80 -9.41 0.32
CA SER A 166 6.97 -8.42 1.42
C SER A 166 7.58 -7.10 0.97
N GLU A 167 8.45 -7.13 -0.03
CA GLU A 167 9.13 -5.96 -0.61
C GLU A 167 8.18 -4.97 -1.29
N ASN A 168 6.97 -5.39 -1.65
CA ASN A 168 5.97 -4.57 -2.32
C ASN A 168 4.84 -4.10 -1.38
N TRP A 169 5.01 -4.27 -0.07
CA TRP A 169 4.02 -3.93 0.93
C TRP A 169 4.63 -3.23 2.13
N GLY A 170 3.79 -2.48 2.84
CA GLY A 170 3.93 -2.33 4.26
C GLY A 170 3.07 -1.27 4.90
N GLY A 171 3.24 -1.07 6.21
CA GLY A 171 2.56 -0.04 6.99
C GLY A 171 2.45 1.35 6.33
N SER A 172 1.24 1.92 6.41
CA SER A 172 0.96 3.31 6.09
C SER A 172 1.85 4.25 6.88
N THR A 173 2.24 5.33 6.22
CA THR A 173 2.98 6.46 6.79
C THR A 173 2.12 7.72 6.86
N HIS A 174 0.85 7.63 6.49
CA HIS A 174 -0.09 8.73 6.63
C HIS A 174 -0.39 9.00 8.12
N THR A 175 -0.64 10.26 8.47
CA THR A 175 -0.87 10.67 9.88
C THR A 175 -2.11 10.03 10.51
N MET A 176 -3.07 9.58 9.69
CA MET A 176 -4.26 8.84 10.13
C MET A 176 -4.08 7.31 10.11
N GLY A 177 -2.88 6.82 9.81
CA GLY A 177 -2.54 5.40 9.79
C GLY A 177 -3.06 4.61 8.60
N ALA A 178 -3.79 5.23 7.66
CA ALA A 178 -4.27 4.58 6.44
C ALA A 178 -4.64 5.61 5.38
N THR A 179 -4.89 5.14 4.15
CA THR A 179 -5.26 5.94 2.98
C THR A 179 -6.46 5.40 2.18
N PRO A 180 -7.51 4.82 2.79
CA PRO A 180 -8.61 4.23 2.03
C PRO A 180 -9.24 5.23 1.05
N GLY A 181 -9.46 4.87 -0.19
CA GLY A 181 -10.05 5.68 -1.25
C GLY A 181 -9.05 6.62 -1.93
N ARG A 182 -7.75 6.51 -1.63
CA ARG A 182 -6.70 7.43 -2.13
C ARG A 182 -5.42 6.67 -2.46
N LEU A 183 -4.47 7.40 -3.05
CA LEU A 183 -3.14 6.89 -3.31
C LEU A 183 -2.44 6.51 -1.99
N ASN A 184 -1.90 5.29 -1.92
CA ASN A 184 -1.15 4.80 -0.76
C ASN A 184 0.00 5.73 -0.40
N SER A 185 0.19 5.97 0.90
CA SER A 185 1.22 6.87 1.42
C SER A 185 2.66 6.43 1.07
N ILE A 186 2.88 5.13 0.88
CA ILE A 186 4.18 4.56 0.49
C ILE A 186 4.31 4.29 -1.02
N SER A 187 3.32 4.71 -1.80
CA SER A 187 3.31 4.60 -3.26
C SER A 187 3.69 5.92 -3.94
N GLY A 188 4.06 5.85 -5.22
CA GLY A 188 4.44 7.01 -6.03
C GLY A 188 5.85 6.93 -6.63
N PRO A 189 6.23 7.93 -7.46
CA PRO A 189 7.54 8.00 -8.05
C PRO A 189 8.59 8.28 -6.98
N VAL A 190 9.66 7.48 -7.00
CA VAL A 190 10.87 7.83 -6.26
C VAL A 190 11.62 8.92 -7.02
N SER A 191 12.11 9.93 -6.30
CA SER A 191 12.97 10.96 -6.90
C SER A 191 14.32 10.35 -7.27
N GLU A 192 14.70 10.35 -8.55
CA GLU A 192 16.11 10.04 -8.90
C GLU A 192 17.07 11.18 -8.50
N ALA A 193 16.55 12.38 -8.25
CA ALA A 193 17.31 13.57 -7.90
C ALA A 193 17.71 13.66 -6.41
N GLY A 194 17.55 12.57 -5.64
CA GLY A 194 17.83 12.54 -4.21
C GLY A 194 16.76 13.24 -3.37
N LEU A 195 17.13 13.64 -2.14
CA LEU A 195 16.20 14.27 -1.18
C LEU A 195 15.91 15.72 -1.57
N ASN A 196 14.65 16.02 -1.83
CA ASN A 196 14.16 17.35 -2.14
C ASN A 196 13.27 17.90 -1.01
N VAL A 197 13.30 19.22 -0.83
CA VAL A 197 12.44 19.92 0.14
C VAL A 197 11.89 21.16 -0.56
N THR A 198 10.56 21.28 -0.60
CA THR A 198 9.84 22.43 -1.11
C THR A 198 9.00 23.04 -0.01
N ILE A 199 8.83 24.36 -0.04
CA ILE A 199 8.19 25.12 1.03
C ILE A 199 7.26 26.13 0.39
N THR A 200 5.97 26.06 0.72
CA THR A 200 4.95 26.95 0.16
C THR A 200 3.85 27.21 1.19
N PRO A 201 3.44 28.47 1.41
CA PRO A 201 4.09 29.72 0.99
C PRO A 201 5.46 29.94 1.67
N ASN A 202 6.32 30.74 1.04
CA ASN A 202 7.61 31.17 1.59
C ASN A 202 8.03 32.50 0.93
N PRO A 203 7.92 33.66 1.62
CA PRO A 203 7.58 33.82 3.04
C PRO A 203 6.13 33.46 3.38
N PHE A 204 5.83 33.31 4.68
CA PHE A 204 4.46 33.16 5.22
C PHE A 204 4.27 34.09 6.43
N SER A 205 3.02 34.49 6.72
CA SER A 205 2.62 35.45 7.77
C SER A 205 1.46 34.91 8.61
N PRO A 206 1.70 34.36 9.81
CA PRO A 206 0.65 33.90 10.73
C PRO A 206 0.01 35.07 11.49
N ASP A 207 -0.70 35.95 10.80
CA ASP A 207 -1.37 37.14 11.37
C ASP A 207 -2.89 36.99 11.55
N GLY A 208 -3.45 35.87 11.11
CA GLY A 208 -4.85 35.48 11.27
C GLY A 208 -5.78 36.13 10.25
N ASP A 209 -5.27 36.66 9.14
CA ASP A 209 -6.09 37.25 8.07
C ASP A 209 -6.62 36.21 7.06
N GLY A 210 -6.22 34.94 7.20
CA GLY A 210 -6.60 33.82 6.34
C GLY A 210 -5.71 33.63 5.11
N GLN A 211 -4.70 34.47 4.90
CA GLN A 211 -3.74 34.39 3.80
C GLN A 211 -2.35 34.08 4.34
N ASP A 212 -1.71 33.05 3.77
CA ASP A 212 -0.34 32.65 4.11
C ASP A 212 -0.06 32.49 5.62
N ASP A 213 -1.10 32.16 6.41
CA ASP A 213 -0.99 31.95 7.86
C ASP A 213 -0.12 30.76 8.24
N ARG A 214 0.12 29.85 7.30
CA ARG A 214 0.83 28.59 7.53
C ARG A 214 1.70 28.27 6.33
N SER A 215 2.90 27.78 6.60
CA SER A 215 3.81 27.26 5.57
C SER A 215 3.77 25.74 5.56
N PHE A 216 3.74 25.16 4.37
CA PHE A 216 3.80 23.72 4.18
C PHE A 216 5.17 23.30 3.65
N ILE A 217 5.81 22.37 4.36
CA ILE A 217 7.11 21.80 4.04
C ILE A 217 6.87 20.42 3.44
N THR A 218 7.08 20.27 2.14
CA THR A 218 6.98 18.98 1.44
C THR A 218 8.39 18.42 1.23
N VAL A 219 8.64 17.24 1.80
CA VAL A 219 9.89 16.49 1.69
C VAL A 219 9.67 15.31 0.75
N THR A 220 10.44 15.25 -0.34
CA THR A 220 10.39 14.15 -1.31
C THR A 220 11.68 13.35 -1.24
N SER A 221 11.56 12.08 -0.92
CA SER A 221 12.64 11.11 -0.75
C SER A 221 12.84 10.30 -2.05
N PRO A 222 14.09 9.90 -2.37
CA PRO A 222 14.35 8.94 -3.45
C PRO A 222 13.98 7.51 -3.08
N TRP A 223 13.49 7.28 -1.85
CA TRP A 223 13.13 5.95 -1.37
C TRP A 223 11.64 5.84 -1.14
N ARG A 224 11.12 4.65 -1.43
CA ARG A 224 9.72 4.30 -1.16
C ARG A 224 9.41 4.27 0.32
N ARG A 225 10.42 4.01 1.14
CA ARG A 225 10.38 4.06 2.59
C ARG A 225 11.66 4.68 3.11
N SER A 226 11.51 5.62 4.04
CA SER A 226 12.62 6.21 4.77
C SER A 226 12.16 6.72 6.13
N VAL A 227 13.07 6.78 7.09
CA VAL A 227 12.83 7.45 8.37
C VAL A 227 13.19 8.92 8.21
N LEU A 228 12.20 9.80 8.35
CA LEU A 228 12.39 11.25 8.24
C LEU A 228 12.61 11.91 9.60
N ARG A 229 13.58 12.82 9.63
CA ARG A 229 13.75 13.82 10.69
C ARG A 229 13.69 15.19 10.06
N VAL A 230 12.71 15.99 10.44
CA VAL A 230 12.48 17.33 9.90
C VAL A 230 12.43 18.31 11.07
N ARG A 231 13.35 19.27 11.07
CA ARG A 231 13.53 20.24 12.15
C ARG A 231 13.70 21.63 11.59
N ILE A 232 13.18 22.62 12.29
CA ILE A 232 13.33 24.04 11.98
C ILE A 232 14.30 24.64 12.97
N PHE A 233 15.31 25.35 12.47
CA PHE A 233 16.30 26.07 13.25
C PHE A 233 16.23 27.56 12.96
N SER A 234 16.52 28.39 13.96
CA SER A 234 16.83 29.81 13.73
C SER A 234 18.16 29.96 12.97
N ILE A 235 18.43 31.13 12.38
CA ILE A 235 19.74 31.45 11.78
C ILE A 235 20.94 31.27 12.73
N ARG A 236 20.71 31.29 14.05
CA ARG A 236 21.76 31.07 15.07
C ARG A 236 21.98 29.59 15.40
N GLY A 237 21.30 28.68 14.70
CA GLY A 237 21.41 27.23 14.92
C GLY A 237 20.61 26.69 16.11
N ARG A 238 19.82 27.52 16.81
CA ARG A 238 18.90 27.06 17.87
C ARG A 238 17.74 26.28 17.24
N LEU A 239 17.44 25.09 17.76
CA LEU A 239 16.24 24.31 17.40
C LEU A 239 14.98 25.08 17.82
N VAL A 240 14.03 25.20 16.90
CA VAL A 240 12.77 25.95 17.08
C VAL A 240 11.59 25.01 17.08
N ARG A 241 11.50 24.13 16.08
CA ARG A 241 10.39 23.19 15.92
C ARG A 241 10.88 21.84 15.42
N THR A 242 10.33 20.76 15.94
CA THR A 242 10.51 19.40 15.43
C THR A 242 9.23 18.96 14.73
N LEU A 243 9.27 18.88 13.39
CA LEU A 243 8.13 18.43 12.58
C LEU A 243 8.08 16.91 12.43
N ALA A 244 9.25 16.26 12.42
CA ALA A 244 9.39 14.81 12.48
C ALA A 244 10.62 14.42 13.30
N GLY A 245 10.45 13.53 14.27
CA GLY A 245 11.49 13.08 15.20
C GLY A 245 12.25 11.82 14.78
N GLY A 246 11.92 11.26 13.61
CA GLY A 246 12.35 9.93 13.19
C GLY A 246 11.15 9.06 12.84
N SER A 247 10.24 9.60 12.04
CA SER A 247 8.98 8.93 11.66
C SER A 247 9.15 8.20 10.34
N ASP A 248 8.53 7.04 10.20
CA ASP A 248 8.44 6.36 8.91
C ASP A 248 7.69 7.25 7.91
N SER A 249 8.21 7.27 6.68
CA SER A 249 7.70 8.10 5.59
C SER A 249 7.80 7.35 4.28
N GLY A 250 6.77 7.51 3.46
CA GLY A 250 6.80 7.19 2.04
C GLY A 250 7.72 8.12 1.22
N PRO A 251 7.61 8.06 -0.13
CA PRO A 251 8.41 8.90 -1.02
C PRO A 251 8.13 10.40 -0.88
N SER A 252 6.97 10.81 -0.35
CA SER A 252 6.62 12.22 -0.18
C SER A 252 5.83 12.44 1.12
N SER A 253 6.32 13.35 1.96
CA SER A 253 5.69 13.74 3.22
C SER A 253 5.50 15.24 3.29
N ARG A 254 4.33 15.70 3.76
CA ARG A 254 4.00 17.12 3.93
C ARG A 254 3.83 17.44 5.40
N PHE A 255 4.52 18.48 5.87
CA PHE A 255 4.48 19.00 7.23
C PHE A 255 3.97 20.45 7.22
N GLU A 256 3.31 20.86 8.29
CA GLU A 256 2.80 22.22 8.47
C GLU A 256 3.61 22.95 9.55
N TRP A 257 3.87 24.24 9.33
CA TRP A 257 4.38 25.13 10.35
C TRP A 257 3.57 26.42 10.42
N ASP A 258 3.16 26.75 11.63
CA ASP A 258 2.32 27.87 12.05
C ASP A 258 3.13 29.03 12.65
N GLY A 259 4.46 28.94 12.59
CA GLY A 259 5.35 29.92 13.22
C GLY A 259 5.55 29.70 14.73
N LEU A 260 4.97 28.65 15.33
CA LEU A 260 5.16 28.35 16.75
C LEU A 260 6.37 27.43 16.98
N ASP A 261 7.03 27.58 18.12
CA ASP A 261 8.07 26.66 18.60
C ASP A 261 7.50 25.37 19.20
N ASP A 262 8.35 24.42 19.61
CA ASP A 262 7.93 23.15 20.25
C ASP A 262 7.18 23.36 21.59
N GLN A 263 7.20 24.57 22.17
CA GLN A 263 6.44 24.94 23.37
C GLN A 263 5.18 25.75 23.04
N SER A 264 4.76 25.77 21.77
CA SER A 264 3.61 26.53 21.27
C SER A 264 3.73 28.04 21.44
N ARG A 265 4.95 28.58 21.54
CA ARG A 265 5.19 30.03 21.62
C ARG A 265 5.48 30.61 20.24
N PRO A 266 5.03 31.85 19.95
CA PRO A 266 5.36 32.52 18.70
C PRO A 266 6.87 32.66 18.49
N SER A 267 7.33 32.28 17.29
CA SER A 267 8.71 32.51 16.87
C SER A 267 8.87 33.95 16.38
N ALA A 268 10.07 34.52 16.56
CA ALA A 268 10.34 35.87 16.07
C ALA A 268 10.31 35.94 14.54
N ILE A 269 9.86 37.05 13.96
CA ILE A 269 10.00 37.28 12.52
C ILE A 269 11.45 37.12 12.08
N GLY A 270 11.66 36.56 10.89
CA GLY A 270 13.00 36.40 10.32
C GLY A 270 13.21 35.10 9.57
N ILE A 271 14.49 34.81 9.33
CA ILE A 271 14.93 33.67 8.55
C ILE A 271 15.11 32.45 9.44
N TYR A 272 14.64 31.32 8.94
CA TYR A 272 14.75 29.99 9.53
C TYR A 272 15.34 29.03 8.52
N VAL A 273 15.91 27.94 9.02
CA VAL A 273 16.45 26.84 8.22
C VAL A 273 15.66 25.58 8.53
N VAL A 274 14.99 25.06 7.50
CA VAL A 274 14.44 23.71 7.54
C VAL A 274 15.58 22.73 7.24
N TYR A 275 15.85 21.83 8.18
CA TYR A 275 16.76 20.70 8.02
C TYR A 275 15.96 19.42 7.93
N ALA A 276 16.05 18.76 6.78
CA ALA A 276 15.47 17.43 6.55
C ALA A 276 16.59 16.40 6.44
N GLU A 277 16.43 15.28 7.12
CA GLU A 277 17.28 14.09 7.05
C GLU A 277 16.39 12.89 6.77
N ALA A 278 16.75 12.11 5.75
CA ALA A 278 16.07 10.88 5.37
C ALA A 278 17.03 9.71 5.52
N CYS A 279 16.64 8.69 6.27
CA CYS A 279 17.37 7.44 6.41
C CYS A 279 16.65 6.35 5.60
N GLY A 280 17.24 5.95 4.48
CA GLY A 280 16.73 4.93 3.57
C GLY A 280 17.32 3.54 3.79
N PRO A 281 17.11 2.62 2.83
CA PRO A 281 17.63 1.26 2.87
C PRO A 281 19.15 1.19 3.08
N GLY A 282 19.61 0.17 3.79
CA GLY A 282 21.04 -0.01 4.11
C GLY A 282 21.62 1.10 4.99
N ASN A 283 20.78 1.82 5.74
CA ASN A 283 21.14 3.00 6.53
C ASN A 283 21.74 4.15 5.69
N ALA A 284 21.37 4.25 4.42
CA ALA A 284 21.76 5.38 3.58
C ALA A 284 21.12 6.67 4.12
N ILE A 285 21.91 7.73 4.33
CA ILE A 285 21.42 8.99 4.88
C ILE A 285 21.54 10.10 3.83
N LEU A 286 20.43 10.76 3.52
CA LEU A 286 20.40 12.00 2.74
C LEU A 286 19.96 13.17 3.60
N LYS A 287 20.49 14.35 3.30
CA LYS A 287 20.26 15.58 4.07
C LYS A 287 20.00 16.75 3.13
N LYS A 288 19.04 17.61 3.48
CA LYS A 288 18.74 18.84 2.75
C LYS A 288 18.49 19.98 3.73
N ARG A 289 18.94 21.19 3.37
CA ARG A 289 18.67 22.43 4.09
C ARG A 289 18.01 23.41 3.14
N VAL A 290 16.91 24.02 3.55
CA VAL A 290 16.18 25.03 2.78
C VAL A 290 15.82 26.20 3.69
N THR A 291 15.90 27.41 3.16
CA THR A 291 15.56 28.64 3.86
C THR A 291 14.04 28.81 3.90
N LEU A 292 13.51 29.18 5.07
CA LEU A 292 12.11 29.50 5.32
C LEU A 292 12.01 30.87 5.98
N VAL A 293 11.13 31.72 5.51
CA VAL A 293 10.98 33.09 6.01
C VAL A 293 9.64 33.21 6.72
N LEU A 294 9.68 33.54 8.02
CA LEU A 294 8.52 33.94 8.81
C LEU A 294 8.44 35.47 8.77
N ALA A 295 7.44 35.98 8.07
CA ALA A 295 7.16 37.40 8.01
C ALA A 295 6.23 37.81 9.16
N GLY A 296 6.19 39.12 9.44
CA GLY A 296 5.00 39.70 10.07
C GLY A 296 3.95 39.95 8.99
N ARG A 297 3.04 40.89 9.23
CA ARG A 297 1.97 41.26 8.30
C ARG A 297 2.47 41.50 6.87
N LEU A 298 1.99 40.69 5.92
CA LEU A 298 2.24 40.78 4.48
C LEU A 298 1.07 41.42 3.74
#